data_AF-A0A382UDU8-F1
#
_entry.id   AF-A0A382UDU8-F1
#
_cell.length_a   1.000
_cell.length_b   1.000
_cell.length_c   1.000
_cell.angle_alpha   90.00
_cell.angle_beta   90.00
_cell.angle_gamma   90.00
#
_symmetry.space_group_name_H-M   'P 1'
#
loop_
_entity.id
_entity.type
_entity.pdbx_description
1 polymer ?
#
loop_
_entity_poly.entity_id
_entity_poly.type
_entity_poly.pdbx_seq_one_letter_code
_entity_poly.pdbx_strand_id
1 'polypeptide(L)'
;LGIPIDIIEPTSYLFDDKRFQRSSMDYFKYTKYKKHLDWESFYNWSKENNYRLILLTTKSQKKYINYKFQSNDILLFGRESAGVTLSVHESVNEQLTIPMVEGLRSINVSSAVALVVGEACRQLNLL
;
A
#
# COMPACT_ATOMS: atom_id res chain seq x y z
N LEU A 1 -2.29 -6.39 -12.63
CA LEU A 1 -2.12 -7.41 -11.58
C LEU A 1 -3.43 -7.88 -10.95
N GLY A 2 -4.57 -7.18 -11.15
CA GLY A 2 -5.87 -7.64 -10.63
C GLY A 2 -6.02 -7.59 -9.10
N ILE A 3 -5.10 -6.92 -8.42
CA ILE A 3 -5.09 -6.79 -6.96
C ILE A 3 -6.09 -5.70 -6.55
N PRO A 4 -6.98 -5.97 -5.57
CA PRO A 4 -7.88 -4.95 -5.02
C PRO A 4 -7.12 -3.78 -4.39
N ILE A 5 -7.75 -2.60 -4.38
CA ILE A 5 -7.14 -1.38 -3.83
C ILE A 5 -8.01 -0.82 -2.71
N ASP A 6 -7.44 -0.58 -1.54
CA ASP A 6 -8.07 0.14 -0.45
C ASP A 6 -7.57 1.59 -0.42
N ILE A 7 -8.49 2.54 -0.28
CA ILE A 7 -8.21 3.97 -0.20
C ILE A 7 -8.67 4.46 1.17
N ILE A 8 -7.76 5.08 1.92
CA ILE A 8 -8.03 5.65 3.25
C ILE A 8 -8.11 7.17 3.11
N GLU A 9 -9.27 7.73 3.40
CA GLU A 9 -9.50 9.18 3.35
C GLU A 9 -8.94 9.90 4.60
N PRO A 10 -8.66 11.21 4.53
CA PRO A 10 -8.84 12.11 3.39
C PRO A 10 -7.72 11.99 2.35
N THR A 11 -8.10 11.85 1.08
CA THR A 11 -7.15 11.95 -0.04
C THR A 11 -7.15 13.36 -0.61
N SER A 12 -5.96 13.85 -0.97
CA SER A 12 -5.77 15.21 -1.52
C SER A 12 -6.42 15.41 -2.90
N TYR A 13 -6.93 14.33 -3.48
CA TYR A 13 -7.60 14.30 -4.78
C TYR A 13 -8.92 13.55 -4.62
N LEU A 14 -9.98 14.10 -5.20
CA LEU A 14 -11.24 13.39 -5.35
C LEU A 14 -11.03 12.32 -6.44
N PHE A 15 -11.18 11.04 -6.11
CA PHE A 15 -11.14 9.95 -7.09
C PHE A 15 -12.22 10.08 -8.18
N ASP A 16 -13.22 10.94 -7.98
CA ASP A 16 -14.24 11.33 -8.98
C ASP A 16 -13.78 12.43 -9.95
N ASP A 17 -12.55 12.93 -9.84
CA ASP A 17 -12.06 13.96 -10.75
C ASP A 17 -11.89 13.38 -12.17
N LYS A 18 -12.51 14.03 -13.16
CA LYS A 18 -12.34 13.75 -14.60
C LYS A 18 -10.86 13.72 -15.02
N ARG A 19 -9.99 14.44 -14.30
CA ARG A 19 -8.53 14.40 -14.49
C ARG A 19 -7.94 13.04 -14.14
N PHE A 20 -8.39 12.45 -13.03
CA PHE A 20 -7.96 11.12 -12.59
C PHE A 20 -8.47 10.03 -13.55
N GLN A 21 -9.70 10.15 -14.03
CA GLN A 21 -10.24 9.23 -15.05
C GLN A 21 -9.44 9.27 -16.37
N ARG A 22 -8.97 10.45 -16.79
CA ARG A 22 -8.11 10.60 -17.98
C ARG A 22 -6.71 10.01 -17.80
N SER A 23 -6.11 10.15 -16.62
CA SER A 23 -4.76 9.60 -16.36
C SER A 23 -4.75 8.09 -16.11
N SER A 24 -5.88 7.51 -15.71
CA SER A 24 -6.00 6.08 -15.35
C SER A 24 -6.18 5.14 -16.54
N MET A 25 -6.18 5.66 -17.78
CA MET A 25 -6.28 4.91 -19.05
C MET A 25 -7.27 3.73 -19.00
N ASP A 26 -8.58 3.95 -18.89
CA ASP A 26 -9.64 2.90 -18.85
C ASP A 26 -9.51 1.76 -17.82
N TYR A 27 -8.37 1.57 -17.13
CA TYR A 27 -8.12 0.49 -16.18
C TYR A 27 -8.98 0.62 -14.93
N PHE A 28 -9.34 1.85 -14.56
CA PHE A 28 -10.12 2.11 -13.36
C PHE A 28 -11.51 1.44 -13.38
N LYS A 29 -12.11 1.24 -14.56
CA LYS A 29 -13.38 0.51 -14.72
C LYS A 29 -13.27 -0.96 -14.32
N TYR A 30 -12.05 -1.52 -14.35
CA TYR A 30 -11.77 -2.92 -14.06
C TYR A 30 -11.11 -3.13 -12.69
N THR A 31 -10.78 -2.04 -11.99
CA THR A 31 -10.13 -2.11 -10.67
C THR A 31 -11.19 -2.15 -9.57
N LYS A 32 -11.24 -3.26 -8.83
CA LYS A 32 -12.00 -3.32 -7.57
C LYS A 32 -11.28 -2.46 -6.54
N TYR A 33 -11.91 -1.37 -6.10
CA TYR A 33 -11.40 -0.57 -5.01
C TYR A 33 -12.46 -0.38 -3.91
N LYS A 34 -12.00 -0.17 -2.68
CA LYS A 34 -12.83 0.13 -1.51
C LYS A 34 -12.32 1.41 -0.87
N LYS A 35 -13.26 2.30 -0.51
CA LYS A 35 -12.95 3.53 0.24
C LYS A 35 -13.24 3.32 1.72
N HIS A 36 -12.39 3.87 2.57
CA HIS A 36 -12.53 3.94 4.02
C HIS A 36 -12.47 5.40 4.43
N LEU A 37 -13.38 5.82 5.32
CA LEU A 37 -13.54 7.23 5.72
C LEU A 37 -12.29 7.78 6.43
N ASP A 38 -11.64 6.93 7.20
CA ASP A 38 -10.45 7.26 7.99
C ASP A 38 -9.65 5.99 8.30
N TRP A 39 -8.51 6.19 8.97
CA TRP A 39 -7.63 5.12 9.42
C TRP A 39 -8.34 4.12 10.34
N GLU A 40 -9.17 4.60 11.27
CA GLU A 40 -9.82 3.74 12.26
C GLU A 40 -10.84 2.79 11.60
N SER A 41 -11.63 3.31 10.66
CA SER A 41 -12.56 2.55 9.83
C SER A 41 -11.84 1.46 9.03
N PHE A 42 -10.73 1.80 8.37
CA PHE A 42 -9.90 0.84 7.65
C PHE A 42 -9.31 -0.22 8.58
N TYR A 43 -8.76 0.22 9.72
CA TYR A 43 -8.09 -0.66 10.67
C TYR A 43 -9.06 -1.68 11.27
N ASN A 44 -10.24 -1.25 11.71
CA ASN A 44 -11.28 -2.12 12.24
C ASN A 44 -11.76 -3.11 11.18
N TRP A 45 -12.07 -2.64 9.97
CA TRP A 45 -12.43 -3.51 8.85
C TRP A 45 -11.34 -4.56 8.55
N SER A 46 -10.07 -4.16 8.57
CA SER A 46 -8.96 -5.07 8.30
C SER A 46 -8.87 -6.20 9.33
N LYS A 47 -9.11 -5.88 10.61
CA LYS A 47 -9.14 -6.86 11.71
C LYS A 47 -10.32 -7.81 11.60
N GLU A 48 -11.51 -7.27 11.36
CA GLU A 48 -12.74 -8.07 11.21
C GLU A 48 -12.61 -9.12 10.10
N ASN A 49 -11.80 -8.83 9.07
CA ASN A 49 -11.56 -9.72 7.94
C ASN A 49 -10.24 -10.51 8.06
N ASN A 50 -9.58 -10.48 9.23
CA ASN A 50 -8.35 -11.22 9.53
C ASN A 50 -7.20 -10.92 8.55
N TYR A 51 -7.08 -9.67 8.12
CA TYR A 51 -5.95 -9.21 7.32
C TYR A 51 -4.76 -8.83 8.18
N ARG A 52 -3.55 -8.97 7.61
CA ARG A 52 -2.30 -8.53 8.20
C ARG A 52 -1.83 -7.26 7.52
N LEU A 53 -1.60 -6.21 8.29
CA LEU A 53 -1.14 -4.94 7.76
C LEU A 53 0.39 -4.88 7.69
N ILE A 54 0.92 -4.75 6.48
CA ILE A 54 2.35 -4.71 6.19
C ILE A 54 2.71 -3.31 5.68
N LEU A 55 3.29 -2.48 6.53
CA LEU A 55 3.65 -1.10 6.18
C LEU A 55 4.97 -1.03 5.45
N LEU A 56 5.00 -0.37 4.30
CA LEU A 56 6.24 -0.04 3.60
C LEU A 56 6.72 1.36 4.01
N THR A 57 7.89 1.41 4.63
CA THR A 57 8.47 2.63 5.19
C THR A 57 9.99 2.60 5.19
N THR A 58 10.60 3.76 4.96
CA THR A 58 12.06 3.95 5.08
C THR A 58 12.58 3.83 6.51
N LYS A 59 11.70 3.86 7.51
CA LYS A 59 12.05 3.74 8.93
C LYS A 59 12.30 2.29 9.38
N SER A 60 11.93 1.29 8.58
CA SER A 60 12.17 -0.12 8.90
C SER A 60 13.56 -0.56 8.47
N GLN A 61 14.15 -1.49 9.22
CA GLN A 61 15.39 -2.18 8.84
C GLN A 61 15.12 -3.51 8.10
N LYS A 62 13.87 -4.00 8.13
CA LYS A 62 13.50 -5.30 7.58
C LYS A 62 13.21 -5.18 6.09
N LYS A 63 14.05 -5.79 5.25
CA LYS A 63 13.94 -5.69 3.78
C LYS A 63 12.72 -6.49 3.28
N TYR A 64 11.95 -5.91 2.37
CA TYR A 64 10.74 -6.57 1.84
C TYR A 64 11.03 -7.89 1.12
N ILE A 65 12.17 -7.99 0.43
CA ILE A 65 12.62 -9.20 -0.28
C ILE A 65 12.90 -10.40 0.65
N ASN A 66 13.14 -10.15 1.94
CA ASN A 66 13.37 -11.20 2.94
C ASN A 66 12.08 -11.57 3.69
N TYR A 67 10.98 -10.86 3.40
CA TYR A 67 9.70 -11.12 4.02
C TYR A 67 8.97 -12.26 3.32
N LYS A 68 8.24 -13.07 4.09
CA LYS A 68 7.38 -14.13 3.56
C LYS A 68 5.95 -13.62 3.50
N PHE A 69 5.51 -13.20 2.33
CA PHE A 69 4.16 -12.70 2.11
C PHE A 69 3.12 -13.81 2.25
N GLN A 70 1.92 -13.42 2.66
CA GLN A 70 0.75 -14.29 2.81
C GLN A 70 -0.44 -13.72 2.04
N SER A 71 -1.39 -14.59 1.69
CA SER A 71 -2.57 -14.22 0.90
C SER A 71 -3.51 -13.25 1.62
N ASN A 72 -3.40 -13.12 2.94
CA ASN A 72 -4.16 -12.16 3.74
C ASN A 72 -3.34 -10.92 4.13
N ASP A 73 -2.20 -10.65 3.47
CA ASP A 73 -1.45 -9.42 3.68
C ASP A 73 -2.11 -8.26 2.91
N ILE A 74 -2.26 -7.13 3.59
CA ILE A 74 -2.49 -5.82 2.99
C ILE A 74 -1.18 -5.05 3.00
N LEU A 75 -0.70 -4.69 1.81
CA LEU A 75 0.48 -3.87 1.63
C LEU A 75 0.09 -2.39 1.76
N LEU A 76 0.49 -1.77 2.87
CA LEU A 76 0.15 -0.41 3.23
C LEU A 76 1.26 0.56 2.81
N PHE A 77 0.87 1.62 2.09
CA PHE A 77 1.78 2.68 1.63
C PHE A 77 1.31 4.04 2.14
N GLY A 78 2.23 4.81 2.69
CA GLY A 78 1.96 6.17 3.16
C GLY A 78 1.87 7.19 2.03
N ARG A 79 1.52 8.44 2.41
CA ARG A 79 1.54 9.57 1.47
C ARG A 79 2.98 9.85 1.03
N GLU A 80 3.17 10.16 -0.25
CA GLU A 80 4.51 10.38 -0.82
C GLU A 80 5.31 11.46 -0.08
N SER A 81 4.66 12.55 0.33
CA SER A 81 5.32 13.68 1.00
C SER A 81 5.52 13.53 2.51
N ALA A 82 4.71 12.70 3.17
CA ALA A 82 4.58 12.72 4.63
C ALA A 82 4.62 11.33 5.29
N GLY A 83 4.60 10.26 4.51
CA GLY A 83 4.46 8.89 5.03
C GLY A 83 3.14 8.69 5.77
N VAL A 84 3.22 8.01 6.92
CA VAL A 84 2.09 7.72 7.82
C VAL A 84 2.35 8.29 9.21
N THR A 85 1.28 8.43 10.00
CA THR A 85 1.37 8.89 11.39
C THR A 85 2.04 7.84 12.29
N LEU A 86 2.50 8.25 13.48
CA LEU A 86 3.06 7.32 14.46
C LEU A 86 2.05 6.24 14.87
N SER A 87 0.77 6.61 15.05
CA SER A 87 -0.31 5.67 15.36
C SER A 87 -0.46 4.54 14.33
N VAL A 88 -0.21 4.82 13.04
CA VAL A 88 -0.20 3.80 11.98
C VAL A 88 1.02 2.89 12.15
N HIS A 89 2.21 3.45 12.39
CA HIS A 89 3.41 2.65 12.62
C HIS A 89 3.25 1.67 13.79
N GLU A 90 2.55 2.06 14.85
CA GLU A 90 2.37 1.25 16.05
C GLU A 90 1.27 0.19 15.94
N SER A 91 0.36 0.33 14.97
CA SER A 91 -0.84 -0.53 14.86
C SER A 91 -0.72 -1.64 13.81
N VAL A 92 0.27 -1.57 12.92
CA VAL A 92 0.51 -2.55 11.86
C VAL A 92 1.21 -3.81 12.36
N ASN A 93 1.01 -4.93 11.66
CA ASN A 93 1.61 -6.21 12.05
C ASN A 93 3.11 -6.25 11.76
N GLU A 94 3.54 -5.63 10.67
CA GLU A 94 4.93 -5.63 10.22
C GLU A 94 5.28 -4.32 9.51
N GLN A 95 6.55 -3.96 9.56
CA GLN A 95 7.10 -2.83 8.83
C GLN A 95 8.27 -3.29 7.98
N LEU A 96 8.24 -2.98 6.69
CA LEU A 96 9.25 -3.38 5.72
C LEU A 96 9.84 -2.15 5.02
N THR A 97 11.05 -2.29 4.51
CA THR A 97 11.74 -1.26 3.72
C THR A 97 12.15 -1.80 2.35
N ILE A 98 12.17 -0.90 1.38
CA ILE A 98 12.80 -1.13 0.07
C ILE A 98 14.26 -0.68 0.22
N PRO A 99 15.24 -1.57 0.03
CA PRO A 99 16.65 -1.19 0.09
C PRO A 99 16.96 -0.09 -0.93
N MET A 100 17.60 0.98 -0.46
CA MET A 100 17.99 2.12 -1.27
C MET A 100 19.44 2.51 -0.95
N VAL A 101 20.13 3.10 -1.93
CA VAL A 101 21.46 3.68 -1.69
C VAL A 101 21.31 4.88 -0.76
N GLU A 102 22.20 4.97 0.22
CA GLU A 102 22.22 6.05 1.21
C GLU A 102 22.34 7.42 0.54
N GLY A 103 21.60 8.41 1.05
CA GLY A 103 21.58 9.78 0.53
C GLY A 103 20.68 10.02 -0.69
N LEU A 104 20.07 8.97 -1.26
CA LEU A 104 19.07 9.14 -2.33
C LEU A 104 17.67 9.43 -1.79
N ARG A 105 16.89 10.18 -2.57
CA ARG A 105 15.46 10.40 -2.31
C ARG A 105 14.70 9.09 -2.46
N SER A 106 13.67 8.90 -1.64
CA SER A 106 12.72 7.78 -1.74
C SER A 106 12.18 7.64 -3.16
N ILE A 107 12.00 6.39 -3.58
CA ILE A 107 11.33 6.07 -4.85
C ILE A 107 9.87 6.53 -4.75
N ASN A 108 9.29 6.97 -5.87
CA ASN A 108 7.87 7.32 -5.91
C ASN A 108 6.98 6.14 -5.46
N VAL A 109 5.80 6.47 -4.94
CA VAL A 109 4.88 5.47 -4.35
C VAL A 109 4.49 4.41 -5.38
N SER A 110 4.18 4.81 -6.62
CA SER A 110 3.77 3.88 -7.69
C SER A 110 4.81 2.78 -7.97
N SER A 111 6.09 3.14 -8.07
CA SER A 111 7.16 2.16 -8.30
C SER A 111 7.43 1.33 -7.06
N ALA A 112 7.31 1.91 -5.86
CA ALA A 112 7.38 1.16 -4.61
C ALA A 112 6.27 0.08 -4.54
N VAL A 113 5.03 0.43 -4.90
CA VAL A 113 3.92 -0.53 -5.01
C VAL A 113 4.27 -1.63 -6.02
N ALA A 114 4.71 -1.26 -7.22
CA ALA A 114 5.03 -2.23 -8.27
C ALA A 114 6.09 -3.25 -7.85
N LEU A 115 7.16 -2.80 -7.18
CA LEU A 115 8.23 -3.68 -6.67
C LEU A 115 7.73 -4.68 -5.64
N VAL A 116 7.00 -4.19 -4.63
CA VAL A 116 6.59 -5.02 -3.49
C VAL A 116 5.44 -5.95 -3.87
N VAL A 117 4.44 -5.46 -4.61
CA VAL A 117 3.35 -6.30 -5.13
C VAL A 117 3.90 -7.34 -6.09
N GLY A 118 4.86 -6.99 -6.95
CA GLY A 118 5.51 -7.94 -7.84
C GLY A 118 6.17 -9.10 -7.09
N GLU A 119 6.93 -8.80 -6.03
CA GLU A 119 7.53 -9.83 -5.19
C GLU A 119 6.50 -10.65 -4.42
N ALA A 120 5.46 -10.02 -3.87
CA ALA A 120 4.38 -10.75 -3.20
C ALA A 120 3.67 -11.70 -4.17
N CYS A 121 3.32 -11.25 -5.38
CA CYS A 121 2.74 -12.08 -6.42
C CYS A 121 3.65 -13.26 -6.82
N ARG A 122 4.97 -13.01 -6.92
CA ARG A 122 5.96 -14.05 -7.21
C ARG A 122 6.01 -15.11 -6.10
N GLN A 123 6.00 -14.70 -4.83
CA GLN A 123 5.99 -15.63 -3.70
C GLN A 123 4.69 -16.43 -3.59
N LEU A 124 3.55 -15.80 -3.91
CA LEU A 124 2.23 -16.39 -3.79
C LEU A 124 1.74 -17.11 -5.06
N ASN A 125 2.55 -17.14 -6.14
CA ASN A 125 2.20 -17.70 -7.44
C ASN A 125 0.85 -17.17 -7.99
N LEU A 126 0.64 -15.85 -7.90
CA LEU A 126 -0.59 -15.19 -8.33
C LEU A 126 -0.57 -14.72 -9.80
N LEU A 127 0.54 -14.95 -10.51
CA LEU A 127 0.77 -14.60 -11.91
C LEU A 127 1.54 -15.70 -12.62
#